data_AF-A0A2X2BSK5-F1
#
_entry.id   AF-A0A2X2BSK5-F1
#
_cell.length_a   1.000
_cell.length_b   1.000
_cell.length_c   1.000
_cell.angle_alpha   90.00
_cell.angle_beta   90.00
_cell.angle_gamma   90.00
#
_symmetry.space_group_name_H-M   'P 1'
#
loop_
_entity.id
_entity.type
_entity.pdbx_description
1 polymer ?
#
loop_
_entity_poly.entity_id
_entity_poly.type
_entity_poly.pdbx_seq_one_letter_code
_entity_poly.pdbx_strand_id
1 'polypeptide(L)'
;MNTGSTENDTNARVALLRSTGELVPLNGENSERTFSSEVAGERGSLEFLLKYDRPASIDDAVTAGAFKATLSLDAYVTDDIQ
;
A
#
# COMPACT_ATOMS: atom_id res chain seq x y z
N MET A 1 -21.28 -5.86 -1.46
CA MET A 1 -21.03 -7.32 -1.33
C MET A 1 -20.61 -7.79 -2.71
N ASN A 2 -19.36 -8.21 -2.89
CA ASN A 2 -18.84 -8.57 -4.20
C ASN A 2 -19.38 -9.98 -4.54
N THR A 3 -20.27 -10.06 -5.51
CA THR A 3 -20.95 -11.30 -5.92
C THR A 3 -20.00 -12.17 -6.73
N GLY A 4 -18.96 -12.71 -6.08
CA GLY A 4 -18.15 -13.84 -6.56
C GLY A 4 -17.80 -13.87 -8.04
N SER A 5 -17.57 -12.73 -8.70
CA SER A 5 -17.15 -12.70 -10.09
C SER A 5 -15.65 -12.97 -10.14
N THR A 6 -15.23 -13.90 -11.00
CA THR A 6 -13.82 -14.21 -11.22
C THR A 6 -13.15 -13.26 -12.21
N GLU A 7 -13.93 -12.38 -12.85
CA GLU A 7 -13.40 -11.34 -13.74
C GLU A 7 -12.74 -10.24 -12.90
N ASN A 8 -11.60 -9.72 -13.35
CA ASN A 8 -10.86 -8.72 -12.59
C ASN A 8 -11.62 -7.39 -12.54
N ASP A 9 -11.65 -6.74 -11.37
CA ASP A 9 -12.02 -5.33 -11.26
C ASP A 9 -11.19 -4.50 -12.25
N THR A 10 -11.85 -3.59 -12.98
CA THR A 10 -11.18 -2.58 -13.81
C THR A 10 -11.36 -1.20 -13.19
N ASN A 11 -10.46 -0.27 -13.53
CA ASN A 11 -10.49 1.12 -13.07
C ASN A 11 -10.29 1.32 -11.56
N ALA A 12 -9.71 0.33 -10.88
CA ALA A 12 -9.36 0.41 -9.48
C ALA A 12 -7.91 -0.03 -9.21
N ARG A 13 -7.35 0.48 -8.12
CA ARG A 13 -6.04 0.05 -7.59
C ARG A 13 -6.12 -0.13 -6.08
N VAL A 14 -5.16 -0.87 -5.54
CA VAL A 14 -4.83 -0.79 -4.11
C VAL A 14 -3.71 0.23 -3.95
N ALA A 15 -4.01 1.29 -3.21
CA ALA A 15 -3.07 2.28 -2.77
C ALA A 15 -2.44 1.85 -1.45
N LEU A 16 -1.13 2.03 -1.33
CA LEU A 16 -0.39 1.93 -0.07
C LEU A 16 -0.35 3.31 0.57
N LEU A 17 -0.63 3.37 1.87
CA LEU A 17 -0.63 4.61 2.64
C LEU A 17 0.22 4.43 3.90
N ARG A 18 0.83 5.51 4.38
CA ARG A 18 1.39 5.58 5.73
C ARG A 18 0.27 5.44 6.76
N SER A 19 0.62 5.11 8.00
CA SER A 19 -0.35 5.06 9.11
C SER A 19 -1.08 6.39 9.33
N THR A 20 -0.47 7.50 8.93
CA THR A 20 -1.06 8.85 8.92
C THR A 20 -2.12 9.08 7.84
N GLY A 21 -2.26 8.15 6.88
CA GLY A 21 -3.13 8.30 5.71
C GLY A 21 -2.50 9.02 4.52
N GLU A 22 -1.19 9.28 4.55
CA GLU A 22 -0.46 9.80 3.40
C GLU A 22 -0.25 8.73 2.33
N LEU A 23 -0.45 9.06 1.04
CA LEU A 23 -0.23 8.13 -0.07
C LEU A 23 1.27 7.86 -0.27
N VAL A 24 1.64 6.58 -0.36
CA VAL A 24 3.01 6.16 -0.66
C VAL A 24 3.14 5.87 -2.16
N PRO A 25 3.99 6.61 -2.90
CA PRO A 25 4.15 6.39 -4.33
C PRO A 25 4.92 5.09 -4.59
N LEU A 26 4.27 4.09 -5.21
CA LEU A 26 4.90 2.77 -5.45
C LEU A 26 6.11 2.84 -6.40
N ASN A 27 6.11 3.80 -7.32
CA ASN A 27 7.21 4.06 -8.28
C ASN A 27 8.05 5.29 -7.88
N GLY A 28 7.95 5.75 -6.64
CA GLY A 28 8.76 6.86 -6.12
C GLY A 28 10.18 6.43 -5.72
N GLU A 29 10.93 7.38 -5.21
CA GLU A 29 12.27 7.15 -4.66
C GLU A 29 12.22 6.21 -3.45
N ASN A 30 13.36 5.61 -3.10
CA ASN A 30 13.41 4.70 -1.94
C ASN A 30 13.03 5.43 -0.64
N SER A 31 13.49 6.67 -0.45
CA SER A 31 13.18 7.48 0.74
C SER A 31 11.67 7.72 0.92
N GLU A 32 10.93 7.86 -0.18
CA GLU A 32 9.46 8.07 -0.15
C GLU A 32 8.71 6.79 0.24
N ARG A 33 9.33 5.63 0.06
CA ARG A 33 8.77 4.29 0.30
C ARG A 33 9.33 3.62 1.54
N THR A 34 10.32 4.22 2.20
CA THR A 34 10.87 3.73 3.45
C THR A 34 9.88 4.02 4.59
N PHE A 35 9.66 2.99 5.39
CA PHE A 35 8.96 3.07 6.67
C PHE A 35 9.98 2.83 7.77
N SER A 36 9.95 3.69 8.77
CA SER A 36 10.83 3.61 9.93
C SER A 36 9.99 3.50 11.20
N SER A 37 10.47 2.70 12.13
CA SER A 37 9.98 2.66 13.50
C SER A 37 11.18 2.54 14.40
N GLU A 38 11.15 3.24 15.52
CA GLU A 38 12.10 2.98 16.59
C GLU A 38 11.90 1.55 17.09
N VAL A 39 13.01 0.88 17.37
CA VAL A 39 13.05 -0.46 17.95
C VAL A 39 13.52 -0.31 19.39
N ALA A 40 12.71 -0.75 20.35
CA ALA A 40 13.07 -0.77 21.77
C ALA A 40 13.17 -2.23 22.25
N GLY A 41 14.38 -2.79 22.21
CA GLY A 41 14.64 -4.17 22.60
C GLY A 41 14.37 -5.17 21.47
N GLU A 42 13.62 -6.24 21.76
CA GLU A 42 13.48 -7.40 20.85
C GLU A 42 12.37 -7.26 19.79
N ARG A 43 11.63 -6.14 19.77
CA ARG A 43 10.44 -5.97 18.91
C ARG A 43 10.41 -4.61 18.24
N GLY A 44 9.98 -4.61 16.98
CA GLY A 44 9.65 -3.43 16.20
C GLY A 44 8.38 -3.67 15.37
N SER A 45 7.69 -2.60 15.01
CA SER A 45 6.44 -2.65 14.22
C SER A 45 6.52 -1.68 13.05
N LEU A 46 6.12 -2.12 11.86
CA LEU A 46 5.87 -1.24 10.72
C LEU A 46 4.36 -1.16 10.48
N GLU A 47 3.83 0.05 10.44
CA GLU A 47 2.40 0.28 10.23
C GLU A 47 2.14 0.97 8.90
N PHE A 48 1.22 0.41 8.13
CA PHE A 48 0.74 0.96 6.87
C PHE A 48 -0.73 0.62 6.67
N LEU A 49 -1.38 1.40 5.82
CA LEU A 49 -2.77 1.21 5.45
C LEU A 49 -2.87 0.83 3.98
N LEU A 50 -3.83 -0.03 3.65
CA LEU A 50 -4.20 -0.34 2.27
C LEU A 50 -5.58 0.24 1.99
N LYS A 51 -5.68 1.02 0.93
CA LYS A 51 -6.95 1.63 0.49
C LYS A 51 -7.28 1.16 -0.91
N TYR A 52 -8.52 0.73 -1.12
CA TYR A 52 -9.07 0.57 -2.44
C TYR A 52 -9.41 1.95 -3.00
N ASP A 53 -8.75 2.34 -4.09
CA ASP A 53 -8.77 3.69 -4.63
C ASP A 53 -9.10 3.66 -6.13
N ARG A 54 -9.97 4.58 -6.56
CA ARG A 54 -10.20 4.87 -7.98
C ARG A 54 -9.17 5.93 -8.39
N PRO A 55 -8.20 5.62 -9.28
CA PRO A 55 -7.22 6.61 -9.72
C PRO A 55 -7.92 7.84 -10.29
N ALA A 56 -7.50 9.04 -9.89
CA ALA A 56 -8.09 10.30 -10.37
C ALA A 56 -7.91 10.51 -11.89
N SER A 57 -6.95 9.80 -12.50
CA SER A 57 -6.70 9.80 -13.94
C SER A 57 -7.70 8.98 -14.76
N ILE A 58 -8.64 8.29 -14.10
CA ILE A 58 -9.66 7.46 -14.74
C ILE A 58 -11.03 8.07 -14.45
N ASP A 59 -11.68 8.55 -15.50
CA ASP A 59 -13.04 9.10 -15.42
C ASP A 59 -14.11 7.99 -15.35
N ASP A 60 -13.76 6.78 -15.80
CA ASP A 60 -14.65 5.63 -15.78
C ASP A 60 -14.97 5.13 -14.37
N ALA A 61 -16.17 4.57 -14.22
CA ALA A 61 -16.56 3.91 -12.98
C ALA A 61 -15.70 2.65 -12.74
N VAL A 62 -15.51 2.31 -11.46
CA VAL A 62 -14.98 1.01 -11.05
C VAL A 62 -15.95 -0.07 -11.50
N THR A 63 -15.46 -1.05 -12.26
CA THR A 63 -16.26 -2.23 -12.63
C THR A 63 -16.09 -3.29 -11.55
N ALA A 64 -17.19 -3.88 -11.07
CA ALA A 64 -17.17 -4.89 -10.02
C ALA A 64 -16.69 -6.26 -10.53
N GLY A 65 -15.88 -6.95 -9.72
CA GLY A 65 -15.09 -8.11 -10.07
C GLY A 65 -14.19 -8.56 -8.90
N ALA A 66 -13.38 -9.58 -9.13
CA ALA A 66 -12.33 -10.01 -8.21
C ALA A 66 -11.15 -9.05 -8.25
N PHE A 67 -10.54 -8.80 -7.09
CA PHE A 67 -9.32 -8.01 -7.01
C PHE A 67 -8.23 -8.79 -6.28
N LYS A 68 -7.02 -8.81 -6.85
CA LYS A 68 -5.84 -9.41 -6.24
C LYS A 68 -4.67 -8.45 -6.36
N ALA A 69 -4.03 -8.15 -5.23
CA ALA A 69 -2.75 -7.45 -5.19
C ALA A 69 -1.74 -8.25 -4.38
N THR A 70 -0.47 -8.09 -4.73
CA THR A 70 0.67 -8.64 -4.02
C THR A 70 1.54 -7.48 -3.58
N LEU A 71 1.92 -7.46 -2.30
CA LEU A 71 2.89 -6.52 -1.74
C LEU A 71 4.05 -7.33 -1.15
N SER A 72 5.26 -6.96 -1.51
CA SER A 72 6.50 -7.50 -0.94
C SER A 72 7.26 -6.37 -0.28
N LEU A 73 7.91 -6.64 0.85
CA LEU A 73 8.72 -5.69 1.58
C LEU A 73 10.01 -6.34 2.06
N ASP A 74 11.08 -5.57 2.05
CA ASP A 74 12.34 -5.90 2.71
C ASP A 74 12.49 -5.00 3.94
N ALA A 75 12.84 -5.60 5.09
CA ALA A 75 13.02 -4.90 6.34
C ALA A 75 14.43 -5.14 6.89
N TYR A 76 15.07 -4.04 7.31
CA TYR A 76 16.43 -4.05 7.85
C TYR A 76 16.41 -3.31 9.20
N VAL A 77 17.19 -3.81 10.16
CA VAL A 77 17.50 -3.08 11.38
C VAL A 77 18.80 -2.32 11.13
N THR A 78 18.79 -1.00 11.29
CA THR A 78 19.96 -0.14 11.09
C THR A 78 20.30 0.57 12.39
N ASP A 79 21.58 0.66 12.72
CA ASP A 79 22.06 1.37 13.93
C ASP A 79 22.00 2.90 13.75
N ASP A 80 21.96 3.38 12.51
CA ASP A 80 21.80 4.79 12.16
C ASP A 80 20.37 5.04 11.66
N ILE A 81 19.60 5.80 12.43
CA ILE A 81 18.44 6.55 11.94
C ILE A 81 18.94 7.99 11.83
N GLN A 82 19.36 8.41 10.62
CA GLN A 82 19.68 9.83 10.37
C GLN A 82 18.41 10.61 10.04
#